data_AF-A0A495ABV2-F1
#
_entry.id   AF-A0A495ABV2-F1
#
_cell.length_a   1.000
_cell.length_b   1.000
_cell.length_c   1.000
_cell.angle_alpha   90.00
_cell.angle_beta   90.00
_cell.angle_gamma   90.00
#
_symmetry.space_group_name_H-M   'P 1'
#
loop_
_entity.id
_entity.type
_entity.pdbx_description
1 polymer ?
#
loop_
_entity_poly.entity_id
_entity_poly.type
_entity_poly.pdbx_seq_one_letter_code
_entity_poly.pdbx_strand_id
1 'polypeptide(L)'
;MKTFKLKMLDIVFDKEDYRKIRLIDGLIINREDDRYPDQWLIEAYIQKSYKAYFETILKENNEIRARVKITKEDNDSVLFQSQVIGVNDIGENINVLLKGYIEK
;
A
#
# COMPACT_ATOMS: atom_id res chain seq x y z
N MET A 1 5.58 17.63 1.30
CA MET A 1 5.91 16.19 1.34
C MET A 1 6.24 15.78 2.77
N LYS A 2 5.49 14.81 3.32
CA LYS A 2 5.76 14.20 4.63
C LYS A 2 5.90 12.70 4.46
N THR A 3 6.85 12.10 5.15
CA THR A 3 7.18 10.68 5.01
C THR A 3 7.05 9.99 6.37
N PHE A 4 6.40 8.83 6.39
CA PHE A 4 6.08 8.07 7.59
C PHE A 4 6.42 6.59 7.40
N LYS A 5 6.69 5.89 8.50
CA LYS A 5 6.87 4.43 8.48
C LYS A 5 5.53 3.73 8.25
N LEU A 6 5.49 2.77 7.32
CA LEU A 6 4.35 1.87 7.14
C LEU A 6 4.50 0.71 8.13
N LYS A 7 3.52 0.55 9.02
CA LYS A 7 3.54 -0.50 10.06
C LYS A 7 2.68 -1.70 9.73
N MET A 8 1.66 -1.51 8.91
CA MET A 8 0.73 -2.57 8.51
C MET A 8 0.19 -2.27 7.12
N LEU A 9 -0.03 -3.33 6.34
CA LEU A 9 -0.76 -3.27 5.08
C LEU A 9 -1.66 -4.51 4.98
N ASP A 10 -2.95 -4.27 4.78
CA ASP A 10 -3.91 -5.30 4.37
C ASP A 10 -4.59 -4.85 3.07
N ILE A 11 -4.87 -5.79 2.18
CA ILE A 11 -5.71 -5.56 1.00
C ILE A 11 -7.12 -6.04 1.33
N VAL A 12 -8.10 -5.14 1.28
CA VAL A 12 -9.49 -5.38 1.67
C VAL A 12 -10.33 -5.70 0.44
N PHE A 13 -11.04 -6.84 0.46
CA PHE A 13 -11.97 -7.24 -0.60
C PHE A 13 -13.43 -6.93 -0.22
N ASP A 14 -13.79 -7.13 1.06
CA ASP A 14 -15.09 -6.77 1.65
C ASP A 14 -14.90 -6.40 3.14
N LYS A 15 -15.96 -6.02 3.87
CA LYS A 15 -15.90 -5.54 5.27
C LYS A 15 -15.17 -6.50 6.21
N GLU A 16 -15.30 -7.81 6.01
CA GLU A 16 -14.68 -8.84 6.86
C GLU A 16 -13.59 -9.65 6.15
N ASP A 17 -13.49 -9.54 4.81
CA ASP A 17 -12.50 -10.28 4.03
C ASP A 17 -11.33 -9.38 3.61
N TYR A 18 -10.15 -9.70 4.12
CA TYR A 18 -8.92 -8.99 3.81
C TYR A 18 -7.73 -9.95 3.77
N ARG A 19 -6.78 -9.65 2.89
CA ARG A 19 -5.48 -10.31 2.84
C ARG A 19 -4.46 -9.49 3.62
N LYS A 20 -3.97 -10.07 4.72
CA LYS A 20 -2.84 -9.51 5.47
C LYS A 20 -1.54 -9.63 4.71
N ILE A 21 -0.84 -8.52 4.53
CA ILE A 21 0.47 -8.48 3.88
C ILE A 21 1.54 -8.39 4.96
N ARG A 22 2.40 -9.42 5.03
CA ARG A 22 3.52 -9.43 5.98
C ARG A 22 4.64 -8.54 5.44
N LEU A 23 4.77 -7.36 6.04
CA LEU A 23 5.82 -6.39 5.72
C LEU A 23 7.17 -6.86 6.26
N ILE A 24 8.21 -6.79 5.42
CA ILE A 24 9.60 -6.79 5.87
C ILE A 24 9.96 -5.39 6.33
N ASP A 25 9.63 -4.39 5.50
CA ASP A 25 9.62 -2.97 5.88
C ASP A 25 8.62 -2.21 4.99
N GLY A 26 8.44 -0.91 5.25
CA GLY A 26 7.64 -0.09 4.36
C GLY A 26 7.62 1.40 4.71
N LEU A 27 7.22 2.17 3.71
CA LEU A 27 7.15 3.61 3.73
C LEU A 27 5.79 4.07 3.23
N ILE A 28 5.28 5.15 3.79
CA ILE A 28 4.12 5.85 3.24
C ILE A 28 4.40 7.35 3.20
N ILE A 29 4.15 7.95 2.03
CA ILE A 29 4.44 9.35 1.74
C ILE A 29 3.14 10.06 1.48
N ASN A 30 2.91 11.11 2.25
CA ASN A 30 1.90 12.12 1.94
C ASN A 30 2.50 13.08 0.89
N ARG A 31 1.97 13.00 -0.33
CA ARG A 31 2.28 13.87 -1.47
C ARG A 31 1.17 14.90 -1.69
N GLU A 32 0.75 15.56 -0.61
CA GLU A 32 0.05 16.85 -0.69
C GLU A 32 0.86 17.82 -1.58
N ASP A 33 0.29 18.14 -2.75
CA ASP A 33 0.69 19.25 -3.60
C ASP A 33 -0.54 20.10 -4.00
N ASP A 34 -0.31 21.29 -4.55
CA ASP A 34 -1.39 22.24 -4.89
C ASP A 34 -2.38 21.71 -5.93
N ARG A 35 -2.02 20.66 -6.69
CA ARG A 35 -2.87 20.05 -7.74
C ARG A 35 -3.59 18.79 -7.26
N TYR A 36 -2.98 18.05 -6.33
CA TYR A 36 -3.46 16.78 -5.80
C TYR A 36 -3.28 16.75 -4.28
N PRO A 37 -4.13 17.47 -3.53
CA PRO A 37 -3.97 17.63 -2.09
C PRO A 37 -4.10 16.32 -1.31
N ASP A 38 -4.76 15.31 -1.85
CA ASP A 38 -5.04 14.06 -1.11
C ASP A 38 -4.23 12.86 -1.63
N GLN A 39 -3.12 13.09 -2.35
CA GLN A 39 -2.37 12.00 -2.96
C GLN A 39 -1.34 11.37 -1.99
N TRP A 40 -1.39 10.05 -1.89
CA TRP A 40 -0.47 9.25 -1.10
C TRP A 40 0.24 8.20 -1.96
N LEU A 41 1.48 7.92 -1.58
CA LEU A 41 2.27 6.83 -2.12
C LEU A 41 2.61 5.86 -0.99
N ILE A 42 2.32 4.58 -1.18
CA ILE A 42 2.63 3.51 -0.24
C ILE A 42 3.66 2.60 -0.91
N GLU A 43 4.77 2.35 -0.23
CA GLU A 43 5.78 1.39 -0.63
C GLU A 43 5.87 0.29 0.42
N ALA A 44 5.62 -0.95 -0.01
CA ALA A 44 5.70 -2.12 0.83
C ALA A 44 6.86 -3.02 0.37
N TYR A 45 7.84 -3.25 1.23
CA TYR A 45 8.92 -4.21 0.99
C TYR A 45 8.53 -5.56 1.60
N ILE A 46 8.37 -6.57 0.75
CA ILE A 46 7.73 -7.85 1.10
C ILE A 46 8.39 -9.03 0.42
N GLN A 47 8.08 -10.24 0.89
CA GLN A 47 8.60 -11.47 0.28
C GLN A 47 8.09 -11.66 -1.15
N LYS A 48 8.94 -12.23 -2.00
CA LYS A 48 8.63 -12.50 -3.41
C LYS A 48 7.47 -13.47 -3.64
N SER A 49 7.06 -14.22 -2.62
CA SER A 49 5.84 -15.05 -2.65
C SER A 49 4.56 -14.26 -2.97
N TYR A 50 4.54 -12.96 -2.68
CA TYR A 50 3.42 -12.07 -3.02
C TYR A 50 3.46 -11.52 -4.45
N LYS A 51 4.54 -11.77 -5.22
CA LYS A 51 4.77 -11.14 -6.53
C LYS A 51 3.64 -11.41 -7.51
N ALA A 52 3.30 -12.68 -7.74
CA ALA A 52 2.25 -13.06 -8.69
C ALA A 52 0.88 -12.45 -8.33
N TYR A 53 0.59 -12.29 -7.04
CA TYR A 53 -0.65 -11.65 -6.59
C TYR A 53 -0.71 -10.17 -6.99
N PHE A 54 0.35 -9.40 -6.73
CA PHE A 54 0.37 -7.97 -7.06
C PHE A 54 0.58 -7.70 -8.56
N GLU A 55 1.28 -8.57 -9.28
CA GLU A 55 1.41 -8.47 -10.74
C GLU A 55 0.07 -8.67 -11.45
N THR A 56 -0.78 -9.59 -10.96
CA THR A 56 -2.15 -9.74 -11.45
C THR A 56 -2.96 -8.47 -11.23
N ILE A 57 -2.94 -7.89 -10.03
CA ILE A 57 -3.65 -6.63 -9.72
C ILE A 57 -3.15 -5.49 -10.61
N LEU A 58 -1.82 -5.35 -10.78
CA LEU A 58 -1.20 -4.36 -11.64
C LEU A 58 -1.63 -4.52 -13.10
N LYS A 59 -1.66 -5.75 -13.61
CA LYS A 59 -2.07 -6.05 -14.99
C LYS A 59 -3.55 -5.77 -15.24
N GLU A 60 -4.40 -6.07 -14.27
CA GLU A 60 -5.84 -5.80 -14.34
C GLU A 60 -6.15 -4.30 -14.18
N ASN A 61 -5.19 -3.51 -13.70
CA ASN A 61 -5.35 -2.10 -13.37
C ASN A 61 -6.55 -1.86 -12.42
N ASN A 62 -6.74 -2.82 -11.50
CA ASN A 62 -7.86 -2.82 -10.58
C ASN A 62 -7.62 -1.85 -9.44
N GLU A 63 -8.65 -1.09 -9.10
CA GLU A 63 -8.68 -0.32 -7.89
C GLU A 63 -8.86 -1.25 -6.67
N ILE A 64 -8.06 -1.00 -5.64
CA ILE A 64 -8.00 -1.82 -4.43
C ILE A 64 -8.10 -0.94 -3.18
N ARG A 65 -8.69 -1.52 -2.13
CA ARG A 65 -8.77 -0.89 -0.82
C ARG A 65 -7.60 -1.37 0.05
N ALA A 66 -6.72 -0.46 0.44
CA ALA A 66 -5.58 -0.75 1.29
C ALA A 66 -5.82 -0.21 2.70
N ARG A 67 -5.84 -1.10 3.69
CA ARG A 67 -5.90 -0.71 5.11
C ARG A 67 -4.48 -0.65 5.66
N VAL A 68 -4.08 0.49 6.19
CA VAL A 68 -2.71 0.73 6.65
C VAL A 68 -2.64 1.29 8.06
N LYS A 69 -1.55 1.03 8.77
CA LYS A 69 -1.20 1.74 10.00
C LYS A 69 0.06 2.58 9.79
N ILE A 70 -0.01 3.86 10.15
CA ILE A 70 1.04 4.85 9.89
C ILE A 70 1.80 5.14 11.18
N THR A 71 3.13 5.11 11.14
CA THR A 71 4.04 5.41 12.25
C THR A 71 4.08 4.38 13.38
N LYS A 72 2.96 4.10 14.03
CA LYS A 72 2.87 3.18 15.19
C LYS A 72 1.83 2.08 14.96
N GLU A 73 2.02 0.94 15.59
CA GLU A 73 1.10 -0.21 15.50
C GLU A 73 -0.20 0.00 16.29
N ASP A 74 -0.17 0.84 17.33
CA ASP A 74 -1.35 1.15 18.14
C ASP A 74 -2.21 2.28 17.54
N ASN A 75 -1.76 2.88 16.42
CA ASN A 75 -2.57 3.87 15.72
C ASN A 75 -3.77 3.19 15.05
N ASP A 76 -4.86 3.94 14.95
CA ASP A 76 -6.01 3.55 14.14
C ASP A 76 -5.56 3.32 12.69
N SER A 77 -6.10 2.26 12.10
CA SER A 77 -5.85 1.98 10.70
C SER A 77 -6.63 2.95 9.82
N VAL A 78 -6.00 3.39 8.74
CA VAL A 78 -6.60 4.25 7.71
C VAL A 78 -6.86 3.41 6.46
N LEU A 79 -8.02 3.62 5.84
CA LEU A 79 -8.37 3.00 4.56
C LEU A 79 -7.97 3.92 3.40
N PHE A 80 -7.41 3.33 2.36
CA PHE A 80 -7.01 3.99 1.14
C PHE A 80 -7.71 3.35 -0.05
N GLN A 81 -8.28 4.18 -0.92
CA GLN A 81 -8.67 3.79 -2.26
C GLN A 81 -7.46 4.00 -3.16
N SER A 82 -6.92 2.92 -3.74
CA SER A 82 -5.59 2.91 -4.34
C SER A 82 -5.47 1.98 -5.54
N GLN A 83 -4.39 2.16 -6.31
CA GLN A 83 -4.01 1.28 -7.41
C GLN A 83 -2.56 0.86 -7.23
N VAL A 84 -2.25 -0.38 -7.62
CA VAL A 84 -0.86 -0.84 -7.73
C VAL A 84 -0.27 -0.17 -8.98
N ILE A 85 0.82 0.56 -8.82
CA ILE A 85 1.49 1.27 -9.91
C ILE A 85 2.87 0.67 -10.25
N GLY A 86 3.33 -0.29 -9.48
CA GLY A 86 4.58 -0.99 -9.73
C GLY A 86 4.85 -2.14 -8.78
N VAL A 87 5.50 -3.17 -9.31
CA VAL A 87 6.04 -4.31 -8.56
C VAL A 87 7.45 -4.53 -9.07
N ASN A 88 8.46 -4.38 -8.21
CA ASN A 88 9.86 -4.49 -8.63
C ASN A 88 10.60 -5.56 -7.82
N ASP A 89 11.44 -6.34 -8.48
CA ASP A 89 12.33 -7.29 -7.80
C ASP A 89 13.45 -6.55 -7.05
N ILE A 90 13.69 -6.95 -5.80
CA ILE A 90 14.79 -6.46 -4.96
C ILE A 90 15.44 -7.67 -4.30
N GLY A 91 16.43 -8.24 -5.00
CA GLY A 91 17.09 -9.48 -4.58
C GLY A 91 16.10 -10.64 -4.50
N GLU A 92 15.97 -11.24 -3.32
CA GLU A 92 15.03 -12.34 -3.03
C GLU A 92 13.62 -11.87 -2.67
N ASN A 93 13.42 -10.56 -2.54
CA ASN A 93 12.17 -9.91 -2.15
C ASN A 93 11.66 -9.00 -3.28
N ILE A 94 10.57 -8.30 -3.02
CA ILE A 94 10.00 -7.30 -3.94
C ILE A 94 9.63 -6.05 -3.17
N ASN A 95 9.56 -4.90 -3.85
CA ASN A 95 8.72 -3.81 -3.40
C ASN A 95 7.43 -3.75 -4.23
N VAL A 96 6.37 -3.26 -3.60
CA VAL A 96 5.09 -2.95 -4.24
C VAL A 96 4.79 -1.50 -3.99
N LEU A 97 4.47 -0.77 -5.06
CA LEU A 97 4.11 0.63 -5.03
C LEU A 97 2.61 0.78 -5.25
N LEU A 98 1.94 1.43 -4.31
CA LEU A 98 0.53 1.79 -4.42
C LEU A 98 0.38 3.30 -4.41
N LYS A 99 -0.53 3.80 -5.24
CA LYS A 99 -0.89 5.21 -5.30
C LYS A 99 -2.38 5.35 -5.04
N GLY A 100 -2.76 6.28 -4.16
CA GLY A 100 -4.16 6.42 -3.79
C GLY A 100 -4.43 7.65 -2.94
N TYR A 101 -5.62 7.68 -2.38
CA TYR A 101 -6.11 8.71 -1.47
C TYR A 101 -6.83 8.05 -0.30
N ILE A 102 -6.94 8.78 0.80
CA ILE A 102 -7.66 8.31 2.00
C ILE A 102 -9.15 8.19 1.64
N GLU A 103 -9.74 7.04 1.95
CA GLU A 103 -11.17 6.81 1.81
C GLU A 103 -11.91 7.56 2.93
N LYS A 104 -12.90 8.39 2.56
CA LYS A 104 -13.67 9.23 3.50
C LYS A 104 -14.95 8.54 3.97
#